data_AF-A0ABD5YKV1-F1
#
_entry.id   AF-A0ABD5YKV1-F1
#
_cell.length_a   1.000
_cell.length_b   1.000
_cell.length_c   1.000
_cell.angle_alpha   90.00
_cell.angle_beta   90.00
_cell.angle_gamma   90.00
#
_symmetry.space_group_name_H-M   'P 1'
#
loop_
_entity.id
_entity.type
_entity.pdbx_description
1 polymer ?
#
loop_
_entity_poly.entity_id
_entity_poly.type
_entity_poly.pdbx_seq_one_letter_code
_entity_poly.pdbx_strand_id
1 'polypeptide(L)'
;MDASRIRWRTRPRSRGRVTETEEKDDLDADSVCVFTARRPGQGRLTARQRRERGSTELTILGALDRIEASVDSVGLAGVDDSETFSVVGYDEEGYRAPIEPRDITVSVDGSDVELTSSDQGAFTVTATTDSGSALIEIEVQGETAFLPVTIGLATKSASEFEDPSAWSFSKYPSAVEGAMQFVSGRTGQGLKLSYDFATTTATRAAYARADPLLELPGEPRRLGLWVDGDGNGAWLRATVRDATDVDYNLNLARHIDWTGWRYVEATVPNGVHYPLKLRHIYPVEIDSSTQYTGSLVYDDLQVKVSPAVETPEQTPVRDPTIVTNGKTEDGWRFAMMADSQFTADNPTSEIVKRTRRTLREIVAADPEFLLIGGDFVDRGYEEDFQLARRILDEEVGEQLPVYYVPGNHERTGTDSLENFRSTFGETHQTFDHNGTRFILLNSSTGSFRTAEFDQLFDLQDELETVRTDSDIDGCVVVAHHPPHDPLPANNSQLGDRQEAELIEEWQLSSRSSLMERAPRTSLATLALPTRDTSMASRT
;
A
#
# COMPACT_ATOMS: atom_id res chain seq x y z
N MET A 1 46.62 34.00 -3.13
CA MET A 1 45.61 32.94 -2.92
C MET A 1 44.30 33.65 -2.72
N ASP A 2 43.35 33.43 -3.62
CA ASP A 2 42.10 34.21 -3.62
C ASP A 2 41.30 34.00 -2.34
N ALA A 3 40.84 35.11 -1.76
CA ALA A 3 40.09 35.15 -0.51
C ALA A 3 38.57 35.08 -0.75
N SER A 4 38.11 34.92 -2.00
CA SER A 4 36.70 34.76 -2.38
C SER A 4 36.24 33.28 -2.39
N ARG A 5 37.13 32.31 -2.65
CA ARG A 5 36.73 30.91 -2.89
C ARG A 5 36.25 30.16 -1.62
N ILE A 6 35.05 29.57 -1.68
CA ILE A 6 34.53 28.60 -0.71
C ILE A 6 35.41 27.35 -0.70
N ARG A 7 35.79 26.88 0.49
CA ARG A 7 36.57 25.66 0.69
C ARG A 7 35.70 24.59 1.35
N TRP A 8 35.55 23.46 0.66
CA TRP A 8 34.83 22.30 1.17
C TRP A 8 35.75 21.34 1.92
N ARG A 9 35.27 20.79 3.03
CA ARG A 9 35.95 19.73 3.79
C ARG A 9 34.95 18.70 4.29
N THR A 10 35.31 17.44 4.14
CA THR A 10 34.59 16.28 4.67
C THR A 10 35.35 15.73 5.88
N ARG A 11 34.62 15.32 6.92
CA ARG A 11 35.19 14.67 8.11
C ARG A 11 34.41 13.40 8.45
N PRO A 12 35.06 12.21 8.46
CA PRO A 12 36.43 11.98 8.00
C PRO A 12 36.57 12.20 6.48
N ARG A 13 37.78 12.54 6.02
CA ARG A 13 38.05 12.81 4.59
C ARG A 13 37.79 11.60 3.69
N SER A 14 37.78 10.41 4.27
CA SER A 14 37.48 9.15 3.58
C SER A 14 36.03 9.02 3.14
N ARG A 15 35.11 9.83 3.69
CA ARG A 15 33.67 9.75 3.41
C ARG A 15 33.33 10.11 1.97
N GLY A 16 34.02 11.11 1.42
CA GLY A 16 33.75 11.56 0.06
C GLY A 16 34.52 12.81 -0.31
N ARG A 17 34.26 13.28 -1.53
CA ARG A 17 34.90 14.47 -2.11
C ARG A 17 33.82 15.38 -2.69
N VAL A 18 34.04 16.69 -2.56
CA VAL A 18 33.24 17.69 -3.27
C VAL A 18 33.95 18.10 -4.56
N THR A 19 33.20 18.15 -5.65
CA THR A 19 33.59 18.68 -6.95
C THR A 19 32.70 19.86 -7.33
N GLU A 20 33.30 20.92 -7.87
CA GLU A 20 32.58 22.11 -8.34
C GLU A 20 32.09 21.85 -9.77
N THR A 21 30.85 22.22 -10.10
CA THR A 21 30.25 21.90 -11.40
C THR A 21 30.50 22.95 -12.49
N GLU A 22 30.97 24.16 -12.12
CA GLU A 22 31.39 25.19 -13.08
C GLU A 22 32.80 25.71 -12.77
N GLU A 23 33.61 25.88 -13.83
CA GLU A 23 34.95 26.49 -13.81
C GLU A 23 34.88 28.03 -13.67
N LYS A 24 34.01 28.55 -12.80
CA LYS A 24 33.97 29.99 -12.51
C LYS A 24 35.01 30.33 -11.44
N ASP A 25 35.91 31.25 -11.78
CA ASP A 25 36.98 31.73 -10.89
C ASP A 25 36.46 32.43 -9.61
N ASP A 26 35.17 32.77 -9.56
CA ASP A 26 34.49 33.35 -8.40
C ASP A 26 33.29 32.47 -7.97
N LEU A 27 33.37 31.92 -6.75
CA LEU A 27 32.27 31.20 -6.11
C LEU A 27 31.33 32.21 -5.45
N ASP A 28 30.24 32.53 -6.14
CA ASP A 28 29.10 33.26 -5.58
C ASP A 28 28.13 32.30 -4.86
N ALA A 29 27.15 32.85 -4.14
CA ALA A 29 26.19 32.08 -3.34
C ALA A 29 25.39 31.04 -4.15
N ASP A 30 25.35 31.18 -5.48
CA ASP A 30 24.59 30.33 -6.41
C ASP A 30 25.45 29.21 -7.03
N SER A 31 26.67 28.98 -6.55
CA SER A 31 27.56 27.94 -7.09
C SER A 31 27.08 26.54 -6.71
N VAL A 32 26.76 25.70 -7.69
CA VAL A 32 26.41 24.28 -7.48
C VAL A 32 27.67 23.45 -7.25
N CYS A 33 27.65 22.58 -6.24
CA CYS A 33 28.72 21.66 -5.91
C CYS A 33 28.14 20.25 -5.78
N VAL A 34 28.87 19.24 -6.23
CA VAL A 34 28.48 17.83 -6.12
C VAL A 34 29.33 17.17 -5.05
N PHE A 35 28.69 16.52 -4.09
CA PHE A 35 29.35 15.64 -3.14
C PHE A 35 29.29 14.19 -3.64
N THR A 36 30.44 13.59 -3.94
CA THR A 36 30.53 12.17 -4.30
C THR A 36 30.94 11.35 -3.08
N ALA A 37 30.02 10.50 -2.61
CA ALA A 37 30.25 9.53 -1.56
C ALA A 37 31.32 8.49 -1.95
N ARG A 38 32.04 7.94 -0.95
CA ARG A 38 33.08 6.92 -1.15
C ARG A 38 33.02 5.77 -0.15
N ARG A 39 32.68 6.04 1.12
CA ARG A 39 32.63 5.01 2.17
C ARG A 39 31.40 5.20 3.06
N PRO A 40 30.60 4.14 3.28
CA PRO A 40 29.42 4.16 4.14
C PRO A 40 29.73 4.61 5.57
N GLY A 41 28.83 5.36 6.19
CA GLY A 41 28.88 5.85 7.57
C GLY A 41 28.74 7.37 7.71
N GLN A 42 28.81 7.87 8.95
CA GLN A 42 28.58 9.28 9.26
C GLN A 42 29.73 10.20 8.84
N GLY A 43 29.40 11.37 8.31
CA GLY A 43 30.38 12.40 8.01
C GLY A 43 29.83 13.81 8.07
N ARG A 44 30.69 14.76 8.43
CA ARG A 44 30.36 16.19 8.37
C ARG A 44 30.91 16.83 7.12
N LEU A 45 30.05 17.48 6.34
CA LEU A 45 30.44 18.38 5.26
C LEU A 45 30.52 19.82 5.79
N THR A 46 31.60 20.52 5.50
CA THR A 46 31.81 21.91 5.94
C THR A 46 32.22 22.77 4.76
N ALA A 47 31.42 23.81 4.50
CA ALA A 47 31.76 24.93 3.62
C ALA A 47 32.41 26.04 4.44
N ARG A 48 33.47 26.67 3.90
CA ARG A 48 34.11 27.81 4.55
C ARG A 48 34.51 28.88 3.55
N GLN A 49 34.05 30.11 3.77
CA GLN A 49 34.47 31.30 3.03
C GLN A 49 34.99 32.32 4.04
N ARG A 50 36.30 32.63 3.99
CA ARG A 50 36.97 33.49 4.98
C ARG A 50 36.72 33.04 6.44
N ARG A 51 35.93 33.83 7.20
CA ARG A 51 35.54 33.58 8.60
C ARG A 51 34.20 32.89 8.72
N GLU A 52 33.36 32.95 7.68
CA GLU A 52 32.06 32.29 7.65
C GLU A 52 32.24 30.78 7.43
N ARG A 53 31.40 30.00 8.10
CA ARG A 53 31.36 28.54 7.95
C ARG A 53 29.91 28.06 8.03
N GLY A 54 29.59 27.12 7.16
CA GLY A 54 28.37 26.32 7.23
C GLY A 54 28.75 24.85 7.29
N SER A 55 27.98 24.04 8.01
CA SER A 55 28.19 22.60 8.02
C SER A 55 26.87 21.86 8.09
N THR A 56 26.85 20.70 7.45
CA THR A 56 25.77 19.71 7.55
C THR A 56 26.39 18.36 7.91
N GLU A 57 25.68 17.58 8.71
CA GLU A 57 25.96 16.16 8.88
C GLU A 57 25.38 15.41 7.67
N LEU A 58 25.98 14.26 7.35
CA LEU A 58 25.63 13.38 6.24
C LEU A 58 25.73 11.95 6.74
N THR A 59 24.77 11.11 6.36
CA THR A 59 24.88 9.66 6.46
C THR A 59 25.04 9.08 5.08
N ILE A 60 26.13 8.33 4.87
CA ILE A 60 26.40 7.66 3.60
C ILE A 60 25.97 6.20 3.76
N LEU A 61 25.04 5.76 2.93
CA LEU A 61 24.54 4.38 2.92
C LEU A 61 25.55 3.40 2.34
N GLY A 62 25.19 2.10 2.38
CA GLY A 62 25.91 1.03 1.70
C GLY A 62 26.02 1.20 0.18
N ALA A 63 26.53 0.17 -0.49
CA ALA A 63 26.42 0.12 -1.96
C ALA A 63 24.94 0.07 -2.35
N LEU A 64 24.61 0.63 -3.52
CA LEU A 64 23.27 0.53 -4.08
C LEU A 64 22.96 -0.95 -4.34
N ASP A 65 21.85 -1.42 -3.81
CA ASP A 65 21.35 -2.81 -3.94
C ASP A 65 20.10 -2.86 -4.84
N ARG A 66 19.23 -1.86 -4.75
CA ARG A 66 18.08 -1.71 -5.65
C ARG A 66 17.61 -0.27 -5.74
N ILE A 67 16.74 -0.01 -6.71
CA ILE A 67 16.05 1.26 -6.88
C ILE A 67 14.55 1.05 -7.03
N GLU A 68 13.77 2.05 -6.62
CA GLU A 68 12.32 2.10 -6.82
C GLU A 68 11.91 3.53 -7.21
N ALA A 69 10.86 3.65 -8.03
CA ALA A 69 10.18 4.92 -8.20
C ALA A 69 9.38 5.23 -6.93
N SER A 70 9.16 6.52 -6.63
CA SER A 70 8.36 6.94 -5.47
C SER A 70 6.87 6.58 -5.56
N VAL A 71 6.43 6.07 -6.70
CA VAL A 71 5.07 5.61 -7.01
C VAL A 71 5.14 4.33 -7.84
N ASP A 72 4.18 3.42 -7.67
CA ASP A 72 4.15 2.15 -8.41
C ASP A 72 3.69 2.30 -9.87
N SER A 73 2.92 3.35 -10.15
CA SER A 73 2.40 3.67 -11.49
C SER A 73 1.99 5.13 -11.57
N VAL A 74 1.93 5.66 -12.79
CA VAL A 74 1.39 6.99 -13.08
C VAL A 74 0.10 6.84 -13.88
N GLY A 75 -0.96 7.50 -13.44
CA GLY A 75 -2.24 7.58 -14.16
C GLY A 75 -2.54 9.02 -14.56
N LEU A 76 -2.60 9.29 -15.87
CA LEU A 76 -2.88 10.60 -16.44
C LEU A 76 -4.27 10.60 -17.08
N ALA A 77 -5.00 11.70 -16.97
CA ALA A 77 -6.38 11.81 -17.45
C ALA A 77 -6.48 11.98 -18.97
N GLY A 78 -5.46 12.57 -19.61
CA GLY A 78 -5.44 12.91 -21.04
C GLY A 78 -4.29 13.86 -21.36
N VAL A 79 -4.30 14.47 -22.56
CA VAL A 79 -3.21 15.34 -23.03
C VAL A 79 -2.96 16.52 -22.07
N ASP A 80 -1.70 16.92 -21.93
CA ASP A 80 -1.20 17.98 -21.03
C ASP A 80 -1.35 17.69 -19.53
N ASP A 81 -1.98 16.58 -19.14
CA ASP A 81 -1.99 16.14 -17.75
C ASP A 81 -0.61 15.62 -17.34
N SER A 82 -0.21 15.90 -16.11
CA SER A 82 1.14 15.63 -15.65
C SER A 82 1.20 15.21 -14.19
N GLU A 83 2.15 14.33 -13.89
CA GLU A 83 2.40 13.83 -12.54
C GLU A 83 3.92 13.78 -12.30
N THR A 84 4.30 13.83 -11.02
CA THR A 84 5.70 13.83 -10.60
C THR A 84 6.09 12.55 -9.88
N PHE A 85 7.29 12.06 -10.13
CA PHE A 85 7.90 10.98 -9.35
C PHE A 85 9.37 11.28 -9.04
N SER A 86 9.89 10.73 -7.96
CA SER A 86 11.32 10.69 -7.67
C SER A 86 11.81 9.24 -7.67
N VAL A 87 13.12 9.05 -7.58
CA VAL A 87 13.73 7.72 -7.50
C VAL A 87 14.42 7.59 -6.16
N VAL A 88 14.19 6.45 -5.50
CA VAL A 88 14.76 6.11 -4.21
C VAL A 88 15.67 4.91 -4.41
N GLY A 89 16.90 5.00 -3.88
CA GLY A 89 17.84 3.89 -3.84
C GLY A 89 17.87 3.26 -2.47
N TYR A 90 18.08 1.95 -2.42
CA TYR A 90 18.22 1.17 -1.20
C TYR A 90 19.59 0.50 -1.15
N ASP A 91 20.16 0.36 0.05
CA ASP A 91 21.28 -0.54 0.29
C ASP A 91 20.81 -1.96 0.66
N GLU A 92 21.76 -2.89 0.76
CA GLU A 92 21.49 -4.31 1.03
C GLU A 92 20.70 -4.54 2.33
N GLU A 93 20.75 -3.61 3.28
CA GLU A 93 20.04 -3.70 4.56
C GLU A 93 18.71 -2.93 4.56
N GLY A 94 18.27 -2.45 3.39
CA GLY A 94 16.97 -1.79 3.22
C GLY A 94 16.93 -0.32 3.61
N TYR A 95 18.06 0.31 3.95
CA TYR A 95 18.09 1.76 4.17
C TYR A 95 18.08 2.48 2.85
N ARG A 96 17.43 3.64 2.82
CA ARG A 96 17.11 4.31 1.57
C ARG A 96 17.49 5.78 1.54
N ALA A 97 17.76 6.28 0.34
CA ALA A 97 18.01 7.70 0.09
C ALA A 97 17.46 8.10 -1.28
N PRO A 98 16.98 9.34 -1.45
CA PRO A 98 16.61 9.85 -2.77
C PRO A 98 17.85 9.92 -3.67
N ILE A 99 17.66 9.61 -4.96
CA ILE A 99 18.69 9.72 -5.98
C ILE A 99 18.41 10.96 -6.82
N GLU A 100 19.43 11.81 -7.00
CA GLU A 100 19.27 13.01 -7.82
C GLU A 100 19.11 12.64 -9.31
N PRO A 101 18.22 13.30 -10.08
CA PRO A 101 18.03 13.08 -11.51
C PRO A 101 19.32 13.09 -12.35
N ARG A 102 20.36 13.80 -11.90
CA ARG A 102 21.67 13.84 -12.58
C ARG A 102 22.38 12.49 -12.61
N ASP A 103 22.07 11.61 -11.65
CA ASP A 103 22.70 10.30 -11.45
C ASP A 103 21.82 9.17 -12.05
N ILE A 104 20.73 9.52 -12.72
CA ILE A 104 19.71 8.58 -13.22
C ILE A 104 19.69 8.62 -14.74
N THR A 105 19.69 7.44 -15.36
CA THR A 105 19.40 7.29 -16.78
C THR A 105 17.95 6.85 -16.92
N VAL A 106 17.17 7.55 -17.74
CA VAL A 106 15.77 7.23 -18.01
C VAL A 106 15.56 6.96 -19.49
N SER A 107 14.79 5.91 -19.77
CA SER A 107 14.35 5.52 -21.10
C SER A 107 12.81 5.43 -21.09
N VAL A 108 12.16 5.90 -22.15
CA VAL A 108 10.70 5.84 -22.28
C VAL A 108 10.40 4.94 -23.46
N ASP A 109 9.74 3.81 -23.19
CA ASP A 109 9.14 2.99 -24.23
C ASP A 109 7.74 3.52 -24.55
N GLY A 110 7.55 3.90 -25.82
CA GLY A 110 6.38 4.64 -26.31
C GLY A 110 6.65 6.11 -26.62
N SER A 111 5.67 6.77 -27.25
CA SER A 111 5.73 8.20 -27.61
C SER A 111 4.60 9.02 -27.00
N ASP A 112 3.82 8.41 -26.11
CA ASP A 112 2.60 8.99 -25.54
C ASP A 112 2.88 9.92 -24.35
N VAL A 113 4.13 10.00 -23.89
CA VAL A 113 4.56 10.86 -22.79
C VAL A 113 5.85 11.61 -23.10
N GLU A 114 5.99 12.77 -22.49
CA GLU A 114 7.24 13.52 -22.39
C GLU A 114 7.72 13.50 -20.94
N LEU A 115 9.03 13.33 -20.75
CA LEU A 115 9.67 13.28 -19.44
C LEU A 115 10.64 14.46 -19.29
N THR A 116 10.48 15.22 -18.21
CA THR A 116 11.40 16.31 -17.86
C THR A 116 11.93 16.11 -16.44
N SER A 117 13.19 16.47 -16.19
CA SER A 117 13.77 16.49 -14.85
C SER A 117 13.65 17.88 -14.25
N SER A 118 13.34 17.96 -12.96
CA SER A 118 13.39 19.19 -12.17
C SER A 118 14.69 19.30 -11.38
N ASP A 119 15.07 20.54 -11.04
CA ASP A 119 16.20 20.82 -10.13
C ASP A 119 15.89 20.42 -8.67
N GLN A 120 14.67 19.97 -8.38
CA GLN A 120 14.20 19.59 -7.05
C GLN A 120 14.27 18.08 -6.77
N GLY A 121 15.00 17.31 -7.59
CA GLY A 121 15.19 15.89 -7.34
C GLY A 121 14.07 14.98 -7.87
N ALA A 122 13.18 15.50 -8.70
CA ALA A 122 12.03 14.78 -9.25
C ALA A 122 11.97 14.87 -10.78
N PHE A 123 11.27 13.91 -11.38
CA PHE A 123 10.86 13.93 -12.78
C PHE A 123 9.38 14.29 -12.89
N THR A 124 9.01 14.95 -13.99
CA THR A 124 7.64 15.21 -14.39
C THR A 124 7.34 14.45 -15.67
N VAL A 125 6.32 13.60 -15.63
CA VAL A 125 5.75 12.90 -16.79
C VAL A 125 4.55 13.68 -17.26
N THR A 126 4.51 14.04 -18.55
CA THR A 126 3.37 14.74 -19.16
C THR A 126 2.82 13.92 -20.32
N ALA A 127 1.50 13.75 -20.39
CA ALA A 127 0.85 13.06 -21.49
C ALA A 127 0.85 13.91 -22.77
N THR A 128 1.20 13.31 -23.90
CA THR A 128 1.18 13.94 -25.22
C THR A 128 -0.04 13.51 -26.05
N THR A 129 -0.84 12.57 -25.55
CA THR A 129 -2.05 12.03 -26.18
C THR A 129 -3.21 11.94 -25.18
N ASP A 130 -4.45 11.80 -25.68
CA ASP A 130 -5.64 11.64 -24.82
C ASP A 130 -5.85 10.21 -24.29
N SER A 131 -5.13 9.24 -24.87
CA SER A 131 -5.20 7.84 -24.48
C SER A 131 -3.93 7.14 -24.93
N GLY A 132 -3.37 6.31 -24.07
CA GLY A 132 -2.10 5.65 -24.36
C GLY A 132 -1.49 5.01 -23.15
N SER A 133 -0.28 4.49 -23.35
CA SER A 133 0.50 3.83 -22.31
C SER A 133 1.97 4.01 -22.63
N ALA A 134 2.77 4.20 -21.59
CA ALA A 134 4.22 4.22 -21.71
C ALA A 134 4.84 3.42 -20.57
N LEU A 135 6.05 2.93 -20.78
CA LEU A 135 6.86 2.34 -19.72
C LEU A 135 8.11 3.19 -19.56
N ILE A 136 8.33 3.71 -18.36
CA ILE A 136 9.57 4.41 -18.03
C ILE A 136 10.52 3.39 -17.42
N GLU A 137 11.64 3.16 -18.07
CA GLU A 137 12.76 2.39 -17.54
C GLU A 137 13.74 3.35 -16.85
N ILE A 138 14.08 3.03 -15.61
CA ILE A 138 14.95 3.82 -14.74
C ILE A 138 16.17 2.98 -14.46
N GLU A 139 17.37 3.51 -14.76
CA GLU A 139 18.64 2.83 -14.50
C GLU A 139 19.56 3.70 -13.63
N VAL A 140 20.11 3.10 -12.57
CA VAL A 140 21.14 3.72 -11.72
C VAL A 140 22.22 2.70 -11.37
N GLN A 141 23.46 2.97 -11.76
CA GLN A 141 24.62 2.10 -11.47
C GLN A 141 24.44 0.61 -11.84
N GLY A 142 23.59 0.31 -12.84
CA GLY A 142 23.28 -1.05 -13.30
C GLY A 142 22.04 -1.67 -12.67
N GLU A 143 21.44 -1.03 -11.66
CA GLU A 143 20.13 -1.42 -11.12
C GLU A 143 19.00 -0.80 -11.94
N THR A 144 17.91 -1.56 -12.14
CA THR A 144 16.79 -1.17 -13.01
C THR A 144 15.44 -1.23 -12.29
N ALA A 145 14.63 -0.19 -12.47
CA ALA A 145 13.22 -0.16 -12.09
C ALA A 145 12.34 0.24 -13.28
N PHE A 146 11.07 -0.14 -13.22
CA PHE A 146 10.10 0.17 -14.26
C PHE A 146 8.89 0.89 -13.67
N LEU A 147 8.52 2.00 -14.28
CA LEU A 147 7.37 2.80 -13.89
C LEU A 147 6.33 2.82 -15.02
N PRO A 148 5.24 2.03 -14.91
CA PRO A 148 4.17 2.03 -15.91
C PRO A 148 3.37 3.33 -15.84
N VAL A 149 3.08 3.90 -17.01
CA VAL A 149 2.26 5.09 -17.19
C VAL A 149 1.03 4.76 -18.03
N THR A 150 -0.15 5.12 -17.54
CA THR A 150 -1.42 4.96 -18.26
C THR A 150 -2.06 6.32 -18.50
N ILE A 151 -2.61 6.53 -19.69
CA ILE A 151 -3.23 7.79 -20.10
C ILE A 151 -4.66 7.53 -20.54
N GLY A 152 -5.58 8.28 -19.96
CA GLY A 152 -7.01 8.15 -20.22
C GLY A 152 -7.53 6.74 -19.90
N LEU A 153 -8.69 6.42 -20.46
CA LEU A 153 -9.25 5.08 -20.40
C LEU A 153 -9.52 4.57 -21.81
N ALA A 154 -9.05 3.36 -22.10
CA ALA A 154 -9.38 2.65 -23.32
C ALA A 154 -10.78 2.04 -23.20
N THR A 155 -11.60 2.20 -24.23
CA THR A 155 -12.93 1.57 -24.29
C THR A 155 -12.82 0.17 -24.89
N LYS A 156 -13.32 -0.85 -24.19
CA LYS A 156 -13.41 -2.23 -24.65
C LYS A 156 -14.86 -2.70 -24.68
N SER A 157 -15.26 -3.38 -25.76
CA SER A 157 -16.56 -4.03 -25.85
C SER A 157 -16.63 -5.22 -24.90
N ALA A 158 -17.69 -5.30 -24.10
CA ALA A 158 -17.98 -6.42 -23.20
C ALA A 158 -19.13 -7.30 -23.75
N SER A 159 -20.15 -6.69 -24.37
CA SER A 159 -21.19 -7.42 -25.09
C SER A 159 -21.92 -6.53 -26.08
N GLU A 160 -22.09 -7.01 -27.31
CA GLU A 160 -22.95 -6.39 -28.34
C GLU A 160 -24.38 -6.96 -28.30
N PHE A 161 -24.71 -7.80 -27.31
CA PHE A 161 -26.02 -8.48 -27.19
C PHE A 161 -26.44 -9.38 -28.37
N GLU A 162 -25.49 -9.78 -29.20
CA GLU A 162 -25.71 -10.63 -30.40
C GLU A 162 -25.90 -12.13 -30.10
N ASP A 163 -25.69 -12.58 -28.86
CA ASP A 163 -25.93 -13.96 -28.42
C ASP A 163 -27.09 -14.04 -27.41
N PRO A 164 -28.31 -14.38 -27.86
CA PRO A 164 -29.45 -14.55 -26.99
C PRO A 164 -29.29 -15.61 -25.89
N SER A 165 -28.42 -16.60 -26.09
CA SER A 165 -28.26 -17.71 -25.16
C SER A 165 -27.50 -17.31 -23.89
N ALA A 166 -26.76 -16.20 -23.94
CA ALA A 166 -25.99 -15.67 -22.81
C ALA A 166 -26.84 -14.88 -21.80
N TRP A 167 -28.15 -14.72 -22.05
CA TRP A 167 -29.02 -13.89 -21.23
C TRP A 167 -30.29 -14.61 -20.77
N SER A 168 -30.71 -14.33 -19.55
CA SER A 168 -31.98 -14.81 -18.99
C SER A 168 -32.75 -13.71 -18.27
N PHE A 169 -34.08 -13.87 -18.22
CA PHE A 169 -34.97 -12.91 -17.55
C PHE A 169 -35.27 -13.35 -16.11
N SER A 170 -35.24 -12.40 -15.17
CA SER A 170 -35.84 -12.60 -13.85
C SER A 170 -36.45 -11.30 -13.32
N LYS A 171 -37.18 -11.36 -12.20
CA LYS A 171 -37.93 -10.23 -11.67
C LYS A 171 -38.04 -10.28 -10.14
N TYR A 172 -38.27 -9.13 -9.52
CA TYR A 172 -38.53 -9.03 -8.09
C TYR A 172 -39.52 -7.89 -7.78
N PRO A 173 -40.50 -8.09 -6.88
CA PRO A 173 -40.96 -9.37 -6.36
C PRO A 173 -41.65 -10.19 -7.47
N SER A 174 -42.11 -11.41 -7.14
CA SER A 174 -42.79 -12.30 -8.11
C SER A 174 -44.02 -11.68 -8.79
N ALA A 175 -44.63 -10.67 -8.16
CA ALA A 175 -45.78 -9.92 -8.67
C ALA A 175 -45.47 -9.02 -9.86
N VAL A 176 -44.22 -8.56 -10.02
CA VAL A 176 -43.81 -7.76 -11.18
C VAL A 176 -44.05 -8.55 -12.46
N GLU A 177 -44.63 -7.93 -13.48
CA GLU A 177 -44.68 -8.52 -14.82
C GLU A 177 -43.58 -7.93 -15.70
N GLY A 178 -43.22 -8.65 -16.75
CA GLY A 178 -42.13 -8.24 -17.63
C GLY A 178 -41.67 -9.39 -18.52
N ALA A 179 -40.87 -9.03 -19.52
CA ALA A 179 -40.31 -9.98 -20.48
C ALA A 179 -39.00 -9.44 -21.04
N MET A 180 -38.15 -10.36 -21.49
CA MET A 180 -36.94 -10.07 -22.24
C MET A 180 -37.10 -10.58 -23.67
N GLN A 181 -36.70 -9.77 -24.64
CA GLN A 181 -36.77 -10.07 -26.07
C GLN A 181 -35.53 -9.51 -26.76
N PHE A 182 -35.13 -10.12 -27.87
CA PHE A 182 -34.10 -9.57 -28.75
C PHE A 182 -34.77 -8.88 -29.93
N VAL A 183 -34.39 -7.63 -30.18
CA VAL A 183 -34.99 -6.73 -31.17
C VAL A 183 -33.89 -6.07 -32.00
N SER A 184 -34.24 -5.25 -32.98
CA SER A 184 -33.25 -4.40 -33.66
C SER A 184 -32.66 -3.39 -32.66
N GLY A 185 -31.34 -3.41 -32.51
CA GLY A 185 -30.59 -2.49 -31.66
C GLY A 185 -30.23 -1.20 -32.38
N ARG A 186 -29.33 -0.43 -31.75
CA ARG A 186 -28.62 0.70 -32.32
C ARG A 186 -27.66 0.23 -33.42
N THR A 187 -27.01 -0.90 -33.18
CA THR A 187 -26.15 -1.62 -34.10
C THR A 187 -26.51 -3.09 -34.02
N GLY A 188 -27.00 -3.69 -35.11
CA GLY A 188 -27.36 -5.11 -35.10
C GLY A 188 -28.55 -5.42 -34.18
N GLN A 189 -28.37 -6.36 -33.25
CA GLN A 189 -29.37 -6.85 -32.32
C GLN A 189 -29.21 -6.20 -30.94
N GLY A 190 -30.31 -5.76 -30.34
CA GLY A 190 -30.35 -5.25 -28.97
C GLY A 190 -31.22 -6.11 -28.05
N LEU A 191 -30.97 -6.00 -26.74
CA LEU A 191 -31.77 -6.67 -25.71
C LEU A 191 -32.86 -5.73 -25.20
N LYS A 192 -34.11 -6.03 -25.53
CA LYS A 192 -35.29 -5.33 -25.01
C LYS A 192 -35.76 -5.96 -23.70
N LEU A 193 -35.88 -5.15 -22.66
CA LEU A 193 -36.41 -5.52 -21.36
C LEU A 193 -37.70 -4.71 -21.08
N SER A 194 -38.83 -5.40 -21.04
CA SER A 194 -40.14 -4.81 -20.71
C SER A 194 -40.52 -5.13 -19.27
N TYR A 195 -41.19 -4.20 -18.59
CA TYR A 195 -41.51 -4.31 -17.17
C TYR A 195 -42.83 -3.62 -16.83
N ASP A 196 -43.53 -4.15 -15.83
CA ASP A 196 -44.74 -3.59 -15.23
C ASP A 196 -44.55 -3.38 -13.73
N PHE A 197 -44.33 -2.12 -13.36
CA PHE A 197 -44.15 -1.67 -11.98
C PHE A 197 -45.47 -1.16 -11.35
N ALA A 198 -46.61 -1.28 -12.03
CA ALA A 198 -47.93 -0.96 -11.49
C ALA A 198 -48.56 -2.12 -10.70
N THR A 199 -48.01 -3.33 -10.81
CA THR A 199 -48.52 -4.57 -10.18
C THR A 199 -48.38 -4.64 -8.66
N THR A 200 -47.49 -3.84 -8.06
CA THR A 200 -47.25 -3.79 -6.61
C THR A 200 -46.66 -2.43 -6.20
N THR A 201 -46.59 -2.18 -4.90
CA THR A 201 -45.99 -0.97 -4.30
C THR A 201 -44.68 -1.26 -3.55
N ALA A 202 -44.25 -2.52 -3.49
CA ALA A 202 -42.93 -2.91 -2.99
C ALA A 202 -41.81 -2.48 -3.96
N THR A 203 -40.53 -2.56 -3.59
CA THR A 203 -39.42 -2.38 -4.55
C THR A 203 -39.57 -3.34 -5.73
N ARG A 204 -39.64 -2.80 -6.96
CA ARG A 204 -39.88 -3.57 -8.19
C ARG A 204 -38.66 -3.51 -9.10
N ALA A 205 -38.25 -4.64 -9.65
CA ALA A 205 -37.14 -4.74 -10.57
C ALA A 205 -37.37 -5.82 -11.62
N ALA A 206 -36.89 -5.57 -12.83
CA ALA A 206 -36.82 -6.53 -13.92
C ALA A 206 -35.35 -6.70 -14.31
N TYR A 207 -34.84 -7.92 -14.42
CA TYR A 207 -33.41 -8.18 -14.60
C TYR A 207 -33.16 -8.87 -15.95
N ALA A 208 -32.27 -8.28 -16.74
CA ALA A 208 -31.53 -8.98 -17.78
C ALA A 208 -30.26 -9.58 -17.15
N ARG A 209 -30.26 -10.89 -16.92
CA ARG A 209 -29.16 -11.62 -16.28
C ARG A 209 -28.20 -12.17 -17.31
N ALA A 210 -26.91 -12.02 -17.08
CA ALA A 210 -25.90 -12.79 -17.80
C ALA A 210 -25.84 -14.21 -17.20
N ASP A 211 -25.98 -15.23 -18.04
CA ASP A 211 -25.90 -16.64 -17.64
C ASP A 211 -25.11 -17.46 -18.69
N PRO A 212 -23.86 -17.88 -18.41
CA PRO A 212 -23.11 -17.65 -17.17
C PRO A 212 -22.76 -16.16 -16.94
N LEU A 213 -22.24 -15.82 -15.76
CA LEU A 213 -21.76 -14.46 -15.48
C LEU A 213 -20.78 -14.01 -16.57
N LEU A 214 -21.01 -12.83 -17.15
CA LEU A 214 -20.21 -12.30 -18.24
C LEU A 214 -18.94 -11.67 -17.67
N GLU A 215 -17.77 -12.23 -17.96
CA GLU A 215 -16.49 -11.65 -17.56
C GLU A 215 -16.23 -10.33 -18.31
N LEU A 216 -15.96 -9.27 -17.56
CA LEU A 216 -15.64 -7.96 -18.11
C LEU A 216 -14.16 -7.89 -18.47
N PRO A 217 -13.78 -7.34 -19.63
CA PRO A 217 -12.41 -7.38 -20.08
C PRO A 217 -11.51 -6.45 -19.27
N GLY A 218 -10.35 -6.95 -18.85
CA GLY A 218 -9.31 -6.19 -18.13
C GLY A 218 -9.73 -5.74 -16.73
N GLU A 219 -9.24 -4.58 -16.32
CA GLU A 219 -9.53 -3.96 -15.02
C GLU A 219 -10.42 -2.72 -15.20
N PRO A 220 -11.74 -2.89 -15.37
CA PRO A 220 -12.62 -1.79 -15.73
C PRO A 220 -12.77 -0.78 -14.60
N ARG A 221 -12.51 0.49 -14.93
CA ARG A 221 -12.77 1.66 -14.06
C ARG A 221 -14.18 2.21 -14.25
N ARG A 222 -14.80 1.96 -15.40
CA ARG A 222 -16.22 2.29 -15.66
C ARG A 222 -16.90 1.19 -16.46
N LEU A 223 -18.19 1.01 -16.24
CA LEU A 223 -19.09 0.17 -17.03
C LEU A 223 -20.15 1.07 -17.66
N GLY A 224 -20.43 0.90 -18.94
CA GLY A 224 -21.47 1.66 -19.63
C GLY A 224 -22.09 0.91 -20.79
N LEU A 225 -23.20 1.42 -21.30
CA LEU A 225 -23.94 0.84 -22.41
C LEU A 225 -24.85 1.90 -23.06
N TRP A 226 -25.29 1.62 -24.28
CA TRP A 226 -26.32 2.41 -24.95
C TRP A 226 -27.70 1.93 -24.56
N VAL A 227 -28.59 2.88 -24.27
CA VAL A 227 -29.96 2.61 -23.81
C VAL A 227 -30.94 3.41 -24.66
N ASP A 228 -31.86 2.71 -25.32
CA ASP A 228 -33.06 3.30 -25.90
C ASP A 228 -34.08 3.49 -24.77
N GLY A 229 -34.26 4.74 -24.36
CA GLY A 229 -35.12 5.11 -23.24
C GLY A 229 -36.60 5.20 -23.62
N ASP A 230 -37.47 4.96 -22.63
CA ASP A 230 -38.92 5.13 -22.76
C ASP A 230 -39.46 6.42 -22.10
N GLY A 231 -38.59 7.18 -21.41
CA GLY A 231 -38.94 8.42 -20.71
C GLY A 231 -39.75 8.25 -19.43
N ASN A 232 -39.97 7.02 -18.95
CA ASN A 232 -40.82 6.75 -17.79
C ASN A 232 -40.13 6.94 -16.42
N GLY A 233 -38.83 7.26 -16.42
CA GLY A 233 -38.11 7.67 -15.21
C GLY A 233 -37.49 6.53 -14.39
N ALA A 234 -37.46 5.29 -14.92
CA ALA A 234 -36.88 4.14 -14.22
C ALA A 234 -35.43 4.38 -13.76
N TRP A 235 -35.05 3.83 -12.62
CA TRP A 235 -33.66 3.85 -12.17
C TRP A 235 -32.92 2.65 -12.76
N LEU A 236 -31.99 2.88 -13.70
CA LEU A 236 -31.20 1.83 -14.33
C LEU A 236 -29.91 1.56 -13.56
N ARG A 237 -29.67 0.27 -13.28
CA ARG A 237 -28.52 -0.22 -12.51
C ARG A 237 -27.90 -1.46 -13.17
N ALA A 238 -26.67 -1.75 -12.79
CA ALA A 238 -26.01 -3.02 -13.06
C ALA A 238 -25.45 -3.61 -11.76
N THR A 239 -25.33 -4.93 -11.70
CA THR A 239 -24.62 -5.61 -10.61
C THR A 239 -23.43 -6.36 -11.20
N VAL A 240 -22.24 -6.08 -10.68
CA VAL A 240 -21.01 -6.79 -11.00
C VAL A 240 -20.54 -7.56 -9.77
N ARG A 241 -19.85 -8.68 -10.01
CA ARG A 241 -19.26 -9.53 -8.99
C ARG A 241 -17.75 -9.55 -9.15
N ASP A 242 -17.03 -9.41 -8.06
CA ASP A 242 -15.57 -9.43 -8.05
C ASP A 242 -15.00 -10.85 -7.87
N ALA A 243 -13.68 -10.97 -7.92
CA ALA A 243 -12.98 -12.25 -7.77
C ALA A 243 -13.09 -12.87 -6.38
N THR A 244 -13.57 -12.11 -5.38
CA THR A 244 -13.84 -12.58 -4.01
C THR A 244 -15.32 -12.90 -3.77
N ASP A 245 -16.12 -12.97 -4.84
CA ASP A 245 -17.56 -13.22 -4.84
C ASP A 245 -18.42 -12.10 -4.18
N VAL A 246 -17.89 -10.89 -4.06
CA VAL A 246 -18.62 -9.71 -3.55
C VAL A 246 -19.37 -9.01 -4.69
N ASP A 247 -20.66 -8.73 -4.48
CA ASP A 247 -21.53 -8.04 -5.44
C ASP A 247 -21.55 -6.53 -5.22
N TYR A 248 -21.30 -5.76 -6.29
CA TYR A 248 -21.34 -4.30 -6.31
C TYR A 248 -22.45 -3.80 -7.24
N ASN A 249 -23.29 -2.90 -6.75
CA ASN A 249 -24.35 -2.28 -7.54
C ASN A 249 -23.91 -0.95 -8.13
N LEU A 250 -23.83 -0.87 -9.45
CA LEU A 250 -23.45 0.30 -10.22
C LEU A 250 -24.70 1.07 -10.66
N ASN A 251 -24.71 2.38 -10.44
CA ASN A 251 -25.84 3.25 -10.78
C ASN A 251 -25.61 3.89 -12.15
N LEU A 252 -26.15 3.27 -13.21
CA LEU A 252 -25.95 3.70 -14.59
C LEU A 252 -26.72 4.99 -14.92
N ALA A 253 -27.98 5.08 -14.50
CA ALA A 253 -28.78 6.29 -14.64
C ALA A 253 -29.89 6.33 -13.58
N ARG A 254 -29.94 7.38 -12.75
CA ARG A 254 -30.94 7.50 -11.68
C ARG A 254 -32.38 7.64 -12.20
N HIS A 255 -32.55 8.25 -13.38
CA HIS A 255 -33.84 8.40 -14.05
C HIS A 255 -33.64 8.27 -15.56
N ILE A 256 -34.39 7.36 -16.20
CA ILE A 256 -34.53 7.33 -17.66
C ILE A 256 -35.64 8.30 -18.08
N ASP A 257 -35.33 9.59 -18.15
CA ASP A 257 -36.27 10.68 -18.50
C ASP A 257 -36.22 11.09 -19.98
N TRP A 258 -35.51 10.30 -20.80
CA TRP A 258 -35.37 10.52 -22.24
C TRP A 258 -36.01 9.39 -23.05
N THR A 259 -36.34 9.72 -24.29
CA THR A 259 -36.69 8.76 -25.34
C THR A 259 -35.57 8.68 -26.37
N GLY A 260 -35.32 7.51 -26.95
CA GLY A 260 -34.24 7.32 -27.92
C GLY A 260 -32.93 6.87 -27.28
N TRP A 261 -31.91 6.63 -28.13
CA TRP A 261 -30.60 6.15 -27.72
C TRP A 261 -29.77 7.18 -26.97
N ARG A 262 -29.30 6.80 -25.78
CA ARG A 262 -28.31 7.56 -24.99
C ARG A 262 -27.30 6.61 -24.34
N TYR A 263 -26.03 7.01 -24.33
CA TYR A 263 -25.01 6.30 -23.58
C TYR A 263 -25.08 6.66 -22.09
N VAL A 264 -25.02 5.64 -21.23
CA VAL A 264 -24.96 5.80 -19.78
C VAL A 264 -23.80 4.98 -19.23
N GLU A 265 -23.18 5.47 -18.16
CA GLU A 265 -22.05 4.79 -17.53
C GLU A 265 -22.02 5.01 -16.02
N ALA A 266 -21.34 4.11 -15.32
CA ALA A 266 -21.12 4.15 -13.88
C ALA A 266 -19.65 3.85 -13.57
N THR A 267 -19.12 4.52 -12.54
CA THR A 267 -17.79 4.26 -11.99
C THR A 267 -17.80 2.94 -11.23
N VAL A 268 -16.76 2.12 -11.45
CA VAL A 268 -16.48 0.94 -10.63
C VAL A 268 -15.83 1.42 -9.32
N PRO A 269 -16.31 0.99 -8.14
CA PRO A 269 -15.73 1.38 -6.86
C PRO A 269 -14.25 1.00 -6.74
N ASN A 270 -13.48 1.78 -5.96
CA ASN A 270 -12.12 1.41 -5.59
C ASN A 270 -12.14 0.17 -4.66
N GLY A 271 -11.04 -0.60 -4.66
CA GLY A 271 -10.88 -1.77 -3.78
C GLY A 271 -11.59 -3.05 -4.25
N VAL A 272 -12.06 -3.10 -5.51
CA VAL A 272 -12.60 -4.33 -6.11
C VAL A 272 -11.48 -5.28 -6.54
N HIS A 273 -11.74 -6.59 -6.51
CA HIS A 273 -10.80 -7.60 -6.98
C HIS A 273 -11.15 -8.09 -8.40
N TYR A 274 -10.20 -8.03 -9.34
CA TYR A 274 -10.40 -8.47 -10.72
C TYR A 274 -10.11 -9.97 -10.90
N PRO A 275 -10.73 -10.65 -11.89
CA PRO A 275 -11.65 -10.11 -12.91
C PRO A 275 -13.04 -9.81 -12.36
N LEU A 276 -13.67 -8.73 -12.86
CA LEU A 276 -15.07 -8.42 -12.59
C LEU A 276 -15.98 -9.17 -13.56
N LYS A 277 -17.11 -9.68 -13.05
CA LYS A 277 -18.12 -10.38 -13.86
C LYS A 277 -19.48 -9.68 -13.74
N LEU A 278 -20.09 -9.31 -14.86
CA LEU A 278 -21.45 -8.79 -14.89
C LEU A 278 -22.44 -9.89 -14.53
N ARG A 279 -23.34 -9.59 -13.59
CA ARG A 279 -24.42 -10.46 -13.14
C ARG A 279 -25.75 -10.10 -13.78
N HIS A 280 -26.13 -8.81 -13.74
CA HIS A 280 -27.35 -8.35 -14.39
C HIS A 280 -27.41 -6.83 -14.59
N ILE A 281 -28.16 -6.42 -15.60
CA ILE A 281 -28.59 -5.03 -15.85
C ILE A 281 -30.10 -4.96 -15.59
N TYR A 282 -30.57 -3.94 -14.88
CA TYR A 282 -31.96 -3.89 -14.42
C TYR A 282 -32.48 -2.46 -14.16
N PRO A 283 -33.69 -2.11 -14.64
CA PRO A 283 -34.46 -1.02 -14.07
C PRO A 283 -35.03 -1.44 -12.71
N VAL A 284 -35.08 -0.49 -11.78
CA VAL A 284 -35.71 -0.64 -10.47
C VAL A 284 -36.57 0.58 -10.14
N GLU A 285 -37.68 0.34 -9.45
CA GLU A 285 -38.54 1.37 -8.87
C GLU A 285 -38.74 1.10 -7.38
N ILE A 286 -38.33 2.06 -6.55
CA ILE A 286 -38.38 1.97 -5.08
C ILE A 286 -39.46 2.86 -4.47
N ASP A 287 -39.96 3.85 -5.20
CA ASP A 287 -41.02 4.73 -4.72
C ASP A 287 -42.37 4.02 -4.81
N SER A 288 -42.99 3.82 -3.66
CA SER A 288 -44.31 3.16 -3.58
C SER A 288 -45.43 3.94 -4.28
N SER A 289 -45.25 5.24 -4.50
CA SER A 289 -46.24 6.14 -5.12
C SER A 289 -46.15 6.20 -6.66
N THR A 290 -45.07 5.68 -7.23
CA THR A 290 -44.81 5.71 -8.67
C THR A 290 -45.16 4.36 -9.29
N GLN A 291 -46.07 4.35 -10.26
CA GLN A 291 -46.57 3.14 -10.93
C GLN A 291 -46.67 3.37 -12.44
N TYR A 292 -45.99 2.53 -13.21
CA TYR A 292 -45.90 2.65 -14.67
C TYR A 292 -45.47 1.31 -15.28
N THR A 293 -45.67 1.22 -16.58
CA THR A 293 -45.14 0.15 -17.43
C THR A 293 -44.15 0.76 -18.41
N GLY A 294 -43.11 0.03 -18.75
CA GLY A 294 -42.08 0.55 -19.65
C GLY A 294 -41.31 -0.54 -20.38
N SER A 295 -40.42 -0.10 -21.25
CA SER A 295 -39.46 -0.98 -21.90
C SER A 295 -38.20 -0.22 -22.27
N LEU A 296 -37.05 -0.81 -21.97
CA LEU A 296 -35.74 -0.29 -22.38
C LEU A 296 -35.10 -1.25 -23.37
N VAL A 297 -34.34 -0.73 -24.34
CA VAL A 297 -33.48 -1.55 -25.20
C VAL A 297 -32.02 -1.25 -24.87
N TYR A 298 -31.23 -2.29 -24.65
CA TYR A 298 -29.80 -2.21 -24.37
C TYR A 298 -28.99 -2.63 -25.58
N ASP A 299 -27.90 -1.92 -25.82
CA ASP A 299 -26.94 -2.22 -26.88
C ASP A 299 -25.53 -1.78 -26.47
N ASP A 300 -24.50 -2.30 -27.13
CA ASP A 300 -23.10 -1.86 -27.00
C ASP A 300 -22.62 -1.75 -25.53
N LEU A 301 -22.71 -2.85 -24.76
CA LEU A 301 -22.16 -2.91 -23.40
C LEU A 301 -20.64 -2.84 -23.46
N GLN A 302 -20.09 -1.82 -22.81
CA GLN A 302 -18.68 -1.47 -22.85
C GLN A 302 -18.12 -1.25 -21.45
N VAL A 303 -16.81 -1.42 -21.35
CA VAL A 303 -16.05 -1.00 -20.18
C VAL A 303 -14.95 -0.04 -20.58
N LYS A 304 -14.58 0.84 -19.65
CA LYS A 304 -13.41 1.69 -19.76
C LYS A 304 -12.34 1.17 -18.82
N VAL A 305 -11.24 0.70 -19.38
CA VAL A 305 -10.09 0.14 -18.66
C VAL A 305 -8.91 1.08 -18.77
N SER A 306 -8.03 1.07 -17.77
CA SER A 306 -6.69 1.62 -17.98
C SER A 306 -6.01 0.86 -19.13
N PRO A 307 -5.36 1.54 -20.08
CA PRO A 307 -4.53 0.87 -21.08
C PRO A 307 -3.55 -0.10 -20.40
N ALA A 308 -3.32 -1.25 -21.02
CA ALA A 308 -2.38 -2.22 -20.47
C ALA A 308 -0.95 -1.73 -20.72
N VAL A 309 -0.11 -1.79 -19.70
CA VAL A 309 1.34 -1.60 -19.81
C VAL A 309 1.96 -2.96 -19.51
N GLU A 310 2.73 -3.51 -20.44
CA GLU A 310 3.52 -4.71 -20.16
C GLU A 310 4.75 -4.28 -19.35
N THR A 311 4.80 -4.65 -18.08
CA THR A 311 5.97 -4.43 -17.23
C THR A 311 6.79 -5.71 -17.17
N PRO A 312 8.12 -5.66 -17.37
CA PRO A 312 8.98 -6.81 -17.17
C PRO A 312 8.81 -7.40 -15.76
N GLU A 313 8.84 -8.73 -15.64
CA GLU A 313 8.81 -9.39 -14.34
C GLU A 313 10.00 -8.92 -13.49
N GLN A 314 9.71 -8.31 -12.35
CA GLN A 314 10.72 -7.93 -11.37
C GLN A 314 10.92 -9.07 -10.36
N THR A 315 12.18 -9.29 -9.96
CA THR A 315 12.47 -10.26 -8.91
C THR A 315 11.96 -9.70 -7.59
N PRO A 316 11.11 -10.42 -6.83
CA PRO A 316 10.68 -9.95 -5.52
C PRO A 316 11.90 -9.70 -4.63
N VAL A 317 11.96 -8.49 -4.07
CA VAL A 317 12.98 -8.12 -3.10
C VAL A 317 12.79 -8.99 -1.86
N ARG A 318 13.86 -9.64 -1.42
CA ARG A 318 13.89 -10.37 -0.15
C ARG A 318 14.83 -9.64 0.78
N ASP A 319 14.36 -9.33 1.98
CA ASP A 319 15.24 -8.80 3.01
C ASP A 319 16.30 -9.85 3.34
N PRO A 320 17.61 -9.54 3.20
CA PRO A 320 18.65 -10.53 3.44
C PRO A 320 18.76 -10.94 4.92
N THR A 321 18.16 -10.18 5.83
CA THR A 321 18.05 -10.54 7.25
C THR A 321 16.91 -11.52 7.52
N ILE A 322 15.95 -11.67 6.59
CA ILE A 322 14.79 -12.57 6.74
C ILE A 322 15.03 -13.87 5.96
N VAL A 323 15.16 -14.97 6.70
CA VAL A 323 15.25 -16.31 6.11
C VAL A 323 13.86 -16.97 6.08
N THR A 324 13.20 -16.94 4.93
CA THR A 324 11.89 -17.60 4.75
C THR A 324 12.04 -19.13 4.71
N ASN A 325 11.39 -19.84 5.64
CA ASN A 325 11.37 -21.31 5.72
C ASN A 325 12.76 -21.98 5.81
N GLY A 326 13.78 -21.26 6.27
CA GLY A 326 15.13 -21.80 6.47
C GLY A 326 15.45 -22.05 7.93
N LYS A 327 16.71 -22.44 8.16
CA LYS A 327 17.31 -22.51 9.49
C LYS A 327 18.51 -21.60 9.52
N THR A 328 18.68 -20.91 10.61
CA THR A 328 19.95 -20.25 10.94
C THR A 328 20.79 -21.19 11.79
N GLU A 329 22.10 -21.14 11.61
CA GLU A 329 23.05 -21.96 12.38
C GLU A 329 23.66 -21.12 13.49
N ASP A 330 23.65 -21.66 14.72
CA ASP A 330 24.14 -21.07 15.97
C ASP A 330 23.44 -19.76 16.43
N GLY A 331 23.42 -19.50 17.74
CA GLY A 331 22.84 -18.30 18.36
C GLY A 331 21.57 -18.52 19.19
N TRP A 332 21.01 -17.43 19.71
CA TRP A 332 19.73 -17.41 20.42
C TRP A 332 18.59 -17.03 19.47
N ARG A 333 17.35 -17.38 19.83
CA ARG A 333 16.18 -17.24 18.96
C ARG A 333 15.03 -16.61 19.71
N PHE A 334 14.23 -15.84 19.02
CA PHE A 334 12.94 -15.38 19.52
C PHE A 334 11.87 -15.60 18.46
N ALA A 335 10.63 -15.77 18.88
CA ALA A 335 9.50 -15.86 17.96
C ALA A 335 8.78 -14.53 17.87
N MET A 336 8.28 -14.18 16.69
CA MET A 336 7.38 -13.04 16.50
C MET A 336 6.10 -13.50 15.81
N MET A 337 4.97 -13.00 16.25
CA MET A 337 3.68 -13.18 15.60
C MET A 337 2.86 -11.89 15.67
N ALA A 338 1.96 -11.68 14.72
CA ALA A 338 1.03 -10.55 14.69
C ALA A 338 -0.24 -10.95 13.94
N ASP A 339 -1.26 -10.08 13.91
CA ASP A 339 -2.41 -10.16 13.00
C ASP A 339 -3.20 -11.48 13.07
N SER A 340 -3.39 -11.99 14.30
CA SER A 340 -4.28 -13.13 14.52
C SER A 340 -5.75 -12.72 14.40
N GLN A 341 -6.10 -11.50 14.84
CA GLN A 341 -7.42 -10.88 14.68
C GLN A 341 -8.60 -11.83 14.97
N PHE A 342 -8.59 -12.51 16.12
CA PHE A 342 -9.76 -13.29 16.56
C PHE A 342 -10.68 -12.47 17.48
N THR A 343 -11.92 -12.96 17.63
CA THR A 343 -12.90 -12.42 18.58
C THR A 343 -13.44 -13.49 19.53
N ALA A 344 -13.92 -13.05 20.68
CA ALA A 344 -14.61 -13.85 21.69
C ALA A 344 -16.03 -14.24 21.29
N ASP A 345 -16.61 -13.63 20.25
CA ASP A 345 -17.94 -13.98 19.71
C ASP A 345 -17.95 -15.42 19.17
N ASN A 346 -16.80 -15.89 18.67
CA ASN A 346 -16.64 -17.27 18.20
C ASN A 346 -15.28 -17.85 18.65
N PRO A 347 -15.18 -18.29 19.91
CA PRO A 347 -13.93 -18.78 20.50
C PRO A 347 -13.47 -20.13 19.92
N THR A 348 -14.27 -20.73 19.03
CA THR A 348 -13.97 -21.99 18.33
C THR A 348 -13.79 -21.80 16.82
N SER A 349 -13.67 -20.56 16.36
CA SER A 349 -13.46 -20.24 14.95
C SER A 349 -12.18 -20.86 14.40
N GLU A 350 -12.10 -20.99 13.07
CA GLU A 350 -10.89 -21.48 12.41
C GLU A 350 -9.68 -20.56 12.66
N ILE A 351 -9.92 -19.25 12.85
CA ILE A 351 -8.86 -18.29 13.21
C ILE A 351 -8.27 -18.65 14.59
N VAL A 352 -9.11 -18.83 15.62
CA VAL A 352 -8.63 -19.22 16.96
C VAL A 352 -7.89 -20.57 16.93
N LYS A 353 -8.39 -21.54 16.16
CA LYS A 353 -7.71 -22.84 16.00
C LYS A 353 -6.33 -22.70 15.36
N ARG A 354 -6.20 -21.85 14.33
CA ARG A 354 -4.92 -21.55 13.68
C ARG A 354 -3.97 -20.85 14.66
N THR A 355 -4.43 -19.80 15.35
CA THR A 355 -3.63 -19.09 16.37
C THR A 355 -3.08 -20.05 17.42
N ARG A 356 -3.92 -20.92 17.99
CA ARG A 356 -3.49 -21.92 18.96
C ARG A 356 -2.46 -22.89 18.39
N ARG A 357 -2.68 -23.37 17.16
CA ARG A 357 -1.72 -24.24 16.47
C ARG A 357 -0.38 -23.55 16.29
N THR A 358 -0.38 -22.30 15.83
CA THR A 358 0.82 -21.48 15.65
C THR A 358 1.57 -21.28 16.96
N LEU A 359 0.88 -20.98 18.07
CA LEU A 359 1.52 -20.86 19.38
C LEU A 359 2.20 -22.17 19.82
N ARG A 360 1.57 -23.33 19.58
CA ARG A 360 2.21 -24.63 19.84
C ARG A 360 3.44 -24.87 18.97
N GLU A 361 3.38 -24.48 17.70
CA GLU A 361 4.53 -24.57 16.78
C GLU A 361 5.67 -23.65 17.24
N ILE A 362 5.36 -22.44 17.73
CA ILE A 362 6.31 -21.51 18.34
C ILE A 362 6.96 -22.13 19.59
N VAL A 363 6.17 -22.64 20.53
CA VAL A 363 6.71 -23.28 21.74
C VAL A 363 7.57 -24.49 21.39
N ALA A 364 7.14 -25.31 20.44
CA ALA A 364 7.91 -26.46 19.97
C ALA A 364 9.21 -26.08 19.27
N ALA A 365 9.29 -24.87 18.71
CA ALA A 365 10.52 -24.34 18.13
C ALA A 365 11.53 -23.90 19.21
N ASP A 366 11.15 -23.80 20.48
CA ASP A 366 12.01 -23.47 21.63
C ASP A 366 12.75 -22.12 21.50
N PRO A 367 12.06 -21.00 21.24
CA PRO A 367 12.66 -19.66 21.33
C PRO A 367 12.92 -19.25 22.79
N GLU A 368 13.69 -18.19 23.03
CA GLU A 368 13.90 -17.65 24.39
C GLU A 368 12.75 -16.77 24.86
N PHE A 369 11.96 -16.21 23.93
CA PHE A 369 10.73 -15.45 24.21
C PHE A 369 9.85 -15.31 22.95
N LEU A 370 8.61 -14.87 23.15
CA LEU A 370 7.63 -14.55 22.11
C LEU A 370 7.32 -13.05 22.11
N LEU A 371 7.39 -12.42 20.94
CA LEU A 371 6.91 -11.07 20.66
C LEU A 371 5.58 -11.13 19.90
N ILE A 372 4.57 -10.42 20.39
CA ILE A 372 3.29 -10.21 19.72
C ILE A 372 3.28 -8.76 19.20
N GLY A 373 3.33 -8.60 17.88
CA GLY A 373 3.46 -7.34 17.15
C GLY A 373 2.15 -6.61 16.87
N GLY A 374 1.14 -6.73 17.73
CA GLY A 374 -0.17 -6.12 17.55
C GLY A 374 -1.19 -6.98 16.80
N ASP A 375 -2.45 -6.53 16.81
CA ASP A 375 -3.60 -7.15 16.15
C ASP A 375 -3.78 -8.64 16.49
N PHE A 376 -3.54 -9.02 17.74
CA PHE A 376 -3.80 -10.38 18.20
C PHE A 376 -5.31 -10.63 18.30
N VAL A 377 -6.04 -9.62 18.77
CA VAL A 377 -7.51 -9.56 18.79
C VAL A 377 -8.01 -8.63 17.70
N ASP A 378 -9.22 -8.86 17.19
CA ASP A 378 -9.83 -8.02 16.15
C ASP A 378 -10.51 -6.75 16.71
N ARG A 379 -10.79 -6.72 18.02
CA ARG A 379 -11.46 -5.59 18.68
C ARG A 379 -10.95 -5.40 20.11
N GLY A 380 -11.04 -4.18 20.61
CA GLY A 380 -10.57 -3.76 21.93
C GLY A 380 -11.54 -4.04 23.09
N TYR A 381 -12.46 -5.01 22.96
CA TYR A 381 -13.40 -5.35 24.03
C TYR A 381 -12.77 -6.22 25.11
N GLU A 382 -13.26 -6.12 26.34
CA GLU A 382 -12.71 -6.84 27.49
C GLU A 382 -12.74 -8.36 27.28
N GLU A 383 -13.81 -8.89 26.70
CA GLU A 383 -14.00 -10.33 26.44
C GLU A 383 -12.99 -10.87 25.42
N ASP A 384 -12.63 -10.05 24.43
CA ASP A 384 -11.64 -10.39 23.41
C ASP A 384 -10.25 -10.54 24.07
N PHE A 385 -9.88 -9.61 24.97
CA PHE A 385 -8.64 -9.70 25.76
C PHE A 385 -8.63 -10.83 26.78
N GLN A 386 -9.76 -11.13 27.43
CA GLN A 386 -9.88 -12.29 28.31
C GLN A 386 -9.70 -13.61 27.55
N LEU A 387 -10.21 -13.71 26.32
CA LEU A 387 -9.94 -14.86 25.44
C LEU A 387 -8.46 -14.92 25.06
N ALA A 388 -7.85 -13.79 24.67
CA ALA A 388 -6.44 -13.73 24.35
C ALA A 388 -5.55 -14.21 25.49
N ARG A 389 -5.80 -13.73 26.72
CA ARG A 389 -5.07 -14.16 27.92
C ARG A 389 -5.19 -15.67 28.15
N ARG A 390 -6.40 -16.22 28.07
CA ARG A 390 -6.62 -17.68 28.21
C ARG A 390 -5.86 -18.48 27.15
N ILE A 391 -5.88 -18.04 25.89
CA ILE A 391 -5.15 -18.72 24.80
C ILE A 391 -3.65 -18.73 25.11
N LEU A 392 -3.07 -17.59 25.51
CA LEU A 392 -1.65 -17.51 25.84
C LEU A 392 -1.29 -18.35 27.07
N ASP A 393 -2.12 -18.34 28.12
CA ASP A 393 -1.91 -19.18 29.31
C ASP A 393 -1.96 -20.67 29.01
N GLU A 394 -2.88 -21.10 28.13
CA GLU A 394 -3.07 -22.51 27.79
C GLU A 394 -2.01 -23.04 26.83
N GLU A 395 -1.61 -22.25 25.83
CA GLU A 395 -0.70 -22.72 24.76
C GLU A 395 0.76 -22.39 25.04
N VAL A 396 1.05 -21.26 25.69
CA VAL A 396 2.41 -20.80 26.01
C VAL A 396 2.71 -21.01 27.49
N GLY A 397 1.85 -20.49 28.38
CA GLY A 397 2.02 -20.58 29.82
C GLY A 397 3.35 -19.97 30.28
N GLU A 398 3.99 -20.59 31.28
CA GLU A 398 5.29 -20.15 31.81
C GLU A 398 6.50 -20.64 30.99
N GLN A 399 6.26 -21.28 29.82
CA GLN A 399 7.35 -21.83 29.00
C GLN A 399 8.17 -20.73 28.32
N LEU A 400 7.54 -19.60 27.97
CA LEU A 400 8.18 -18.48 27.29
C LEU A 400 7.72 -17.16 27.92
N PRO A 401 8.63 -16.20 28.14
CA PRO A 401 8.24 -14.80 28.30
C PRO A 401 7.48 -14.32 27.05
N VAL A 402 6.38 -13.59 27.26
CA VAL A 402 5.58 -12.99 26.19
C VAL A 402 5.62 -11.48 26.32
N TYR A 403 6.08 -10.82 25.27
CA TYR A 403 6.08 -9.37 25.11
C TYR A 403 5.04 -8.99 24.06
N TYR A 404 4.17 -8.03 24.36
CA TYR A 404 3.03 -7.69 23.50
C TYR A 404 2.91 -6.18 23.35
N VAL A 405 2.93 -5.69 22.11
CA VAL A 405 2.56 -4.31 21.76
C VAL A 405 1.17 -4.25 21.13
N PRO A 406 0.39 -3.19 21.38
CA PRO A 406 -0.92 -3.04 20.76
C PRO A 406 -0.80 -2.58 19.29
N GLY A 407 -1.63 -3.17 18.44
CA GLY A 407 -1.99 -2.68 17.11
C GLY A 407 -3.26 -1.82 17.15
N ASN A 408 -3.79 -1.47 15.98
CA ASN A 408 -5.02 -0.66 15.90
C ASN A 408 -6.25 -1.46 16.33
N HIS A 409 -6.29 -2.78 16.10
CA HIS A 409 -7.45 -3.58 16.46
C HIS A 409 -7.62 -3.73 17.98
N GLU A 410 -6.55 -3.63 18.76
CA GLU A 410 -6.63 -3.55 20.23
C GLU A 410 -7.42 -2.34 20.76
N ARG A 411 -7.72 -1.34 19.91
CA ARG A 411 -8.54 -0.17 20.25
C ARG A 411 -9.89 -0.15 19.54
N THR A 412 -10.04 -0.92 18.47
CA THR A 412 -11.24 -0.92 17.63
C THR A 412 -12.48 -1.24 18.47
N GLY A 413 -13.49 -0.37 18.38
CA GLY A 413 -14.77 -0.51 19.08
C GLY A 413 -14.83 0.17 20.45
N THR A 414 -13.69 0.53 21.07
CA THR A 414 -13.63 1.27 22.35
C THR A 414 -12.90 2.60 22.25
N ASP A 415 -12.12 2.80 21.17
CA ASP A 415 -11.21 3.93 20.95
C ASP A 415 -10.19 4.12 22.09
N SER A 416 -9.93 3.08 22.89
CA SER A 416 -9.10 3.11 24.11
C SER A 416 -8.27 1.83 24.27
N LEU A 417 -7.09 1.96 24.89
CA LEU A 417 -6.24 0.83 25.30
C LEU A 417 -6.43 0.43 26.77
N GLU A 418 -7.47 0.92 27.45
CA GLU A 418 -7.70 0.61 28.88
C GLU A 418 -7.81 -0.90 29.15
N ASN A 419 -8.58 -1.62 28.33
CA ASN A 419 -8.74 -3.07 28.48
C ASN A 419 -7.43 -3.83 28.19
N PHE A 420 -6.66 -3.37 27.20
CA PHE A 420 -5.32 -3.90 26.93
C PHE A 420 -4.44 -3.71 28.16
N ARG A 421 -4.34 -2.48 28.70
CA ARG A 421 -3.48 -2.18 29.85
C ARG A 421 -3.89 -2.96 31.10
N SER A 422 -5.19 -3.14 31.32
CA SER A 422 -5.70 -3.93 32.43
C SER A 422 -5.34 -5.42 32.34
N THR A 423 -5.12 -5.95 31.12
CA THR A 423 -4.89 -7.38 30.89
C THR A 423 -3.40 -7.71 30.69
N PHE A 424 -2.69 -6.88 29.94
CA PHE A 424 -1.32 -7.12 29.48
C PHE A 424 -0.29 -6.10 30.00
N GLY A 425 -0.74 -4.97 30.58
CA GLY A 425 0.15 -4.00 31.20
C GLY A 425 0.62 -2.90 30.24
N GLU A 426 1.94 -2.73 30.13
CA GLU A 426 2.55 -1.62 29.38
C GLU A 426 2.27 -1.71 27.88
N THR A 427 2.10 -0.57 27.24
CA THR A 427 1.79 -0.42 25.81
C THR A 427 3.04 -0.22 24.96
N HIS A 428 4.14 0.20 25.58
CA HIS A 428 5.48 0.28 25.03
C HIS A 428 6.46 -0.13 26.14
N GLN A 429 7.59 -0.74 25.81
CA GLN A 429 8.57 -1.17 26.80
C GLN A 429 9.94 -1.40 26.13
N THR A 430 11.00 -1.29 26.92
CA THR A 430 12.37 -1.58 26.48
C THR A 430 13.00 -2.64 27.36
N PHE A 431 13.69 -3.60 26.76
CA PHE A 431 14.47 -4.60 27.50
C PHE A 431 15.71 -5.04 26.73
N ASP A 432 16.71 -5.56 27.44
CA ASP A 432 17.92 -6.09 26.83
C ASP A 432 17.93 -7.62 26.91
N HIS A 433 18.38 -8.25 25.83
CA HIS A 433 18.53 -9.69 25.75
C HIS A 433 19.79 -10.05 24.95
N ASN A 434 20.73 -10.74 25.59
CA ASN A 434 22.00 -11.19 24.99
C ASN A 434 22.72 -10.09 24.18
N GLY A 435 22.91 -8.91 24.78
CA GLY A 435 23.57 -7.75 24.15
C GLY A 435 22.70 -6.99 23.13
N THR A 436 21.43 -7.36 22.98
CA THR A 436 20.48 -6.73 22.06
C THR A 436 19.46 -5.90 22.83
N ARG A 437 19.29 -4.64 22.46
CA ARG A 437 18.20 -3.81 22.96
C ARG A 437 16.93 -4.01 22.14
N PHE A 438 15.84 -4.37 22.78
CA PHE A 438 14.51 -4.41 22.19
C PHE A 438 13.73 -3.18 22.62
N ILE A 439 13.29 -2.37 21.67
CA ILE A 439 12.48 -1.16 21.88
C ILE A 439 11.10 -1.43 21.28
N LEU A 440 10.12 -1.70 22.13
CA LEU A 440 8.76 -2.02 21.73
C LEU A 440 7.90 -0.76 21.84
N LEU A 441 7.32 -0.31 20.73
CA LEU A 441 6.62 0.97 20.62
C LEU A 441 5.13 0.79 20.36
N ASN A 442 4.33 1.74 20.85
CA ASN A 442 2.91 1.81 20.62
C ASN A 442 2.61 2.68 19.39
N SER A 443 2.21 2.04 18.28
CA SER A 443 1.71 2.71 17.07
C SER A 443 0.23 2.44 16.80
N SER A 444 -0.56 2.06 17.81
CA SER A 444 -1.97 1.64 17.67
C SER A 444 -2.92 2.66 17.03
N THR A 445 -2.54 3.93 16.94
CA THR A 445 -3.33 4.97 16.25
C THR A 445 -2.85 5.24 14.83
N GLY A 446 -1.92 4.43 14.31
CA GLY A 446 -1.19 4.68 13.07
C GLY A 446 -0.11 5.76 13.20
N SER A 447 0.25 6.13 14.44
CA SER A 447 1.26 7.17 14.74
C SER A 447 1.78 7.02 16.18
N PHE A 448 3.07 7.19 16.39
CA PHE A 448 3.67 7.16 17.73
C PHE A 448 3.24 8.36 18.57
N ARG A 449 3.28 9.56 17.97
CA ARG A 449 2.91 10.85 18.59
C ARG A 449 1.48 10.86 19.11
N THR A 450 0.54 10.30 18.34
CA THR A 450 -0.88 10.30 18.72
C THR A 450 -1.28 9.11 19.58
N ALA A 451 -0.51 8.01 19.53
CA ALA A 451 -0.70 6.89 20.44
C ALA A 451 -0.29 7.31 21.85
N GLU A 452 0.99 7.64 22.05
CA GLU A 452 1.58 8.07 23.32
C GLU A 452 2.84 8.92 23.03
N PHE A 453 2.77 10.24 23.20
CA PHE A 453 3.85 11.14 22.77
C PHE A 453 5.18 10.93 23.52
N ASP A 454 5.12 10.60 24.81
CA ASP A 454 6.31 10.49 25.66
C ASP A 454 7.28 9.39 25.20
N GLN A 455 6.76 8.33 24.55
CA GLN A 455 7.56 7.24 24.00
C GLN A 455 8.59 7.71 22.94
N LEU A 456 8.37 8.86 22.30
CA LEU A 456 9.31 9.40 21.32
C LEU A 456 10.59 9.94 21.98
N PHE A 457 10.48 10.49 23.20
CA PHE A 457 11.64 10.88 23.99
C PHE A 457 12.38 9.64 24.49
N ASP A 458 11.66 8.65 24.98
CA ASP A 458 12.24 7.37 25.40
C ASP A 458 12.97 6.71 24.24
N LEU A 459 12.37 6.64 23.05
CA LEU A 459 13.02 6.11 21.85
C LEU A 459 14.34 6.84 21.54
N GLN A 460 14.37 8.16 21.65
CA GLN A 460 15.58 8.94 21.40
C GLN A 460 16.69 8.61 22.42
N ASP A 461 16.35 8.54 23.69
CA ASP A 461 17.28 8.22 24.78
C ASP A 461 17.80 6.77 24.68
N GLU A 462 16.91 5.83 24.32
CA GLU A 462 17.26 4.43 24.11
C GLU A 462 18.18 4.25 22.90
N LEU A 463 17.90 4.93 21.80
CA LEU A 463 18.77 4.95 20.63
C LEU A 463 20.13 5.58 20.94
N GLU A 464 20.21 6.63 21.76
CA GLU A 464 21.50 7.17 22.21
C GLU A 464 22.26 6.19 23.12
N THR A 465 21.55 5.43 23.94
CA THR A 465 22.16 4.38 24.76
C THR A 465 22.73 3.26 23.88
N VAL A 466 21.98 2.80 22.87
CA VAL A 466 22.46 1.86 21.85
C VAL A 466 23.75 2.38 21.19
N ARG A 467 23.87 3.69 20.96
CA ARG A 467 25.06 4.29 20.34
C ARG A 467 26.28 4.33 21.27
N THR A 468 26.08 4.44 22.58
CA THR A 468 27.14 4.78 23.54
C THR A 468 27.54 3.64 24.45
N ASP A 469 26.63 2.72 24.77
CA ASP A 469 26.88 1.57 25.64
C ASP A 469 27.68 0.48 24.89
N SER A 470 28.71 -0.08 25.53
CA SER A 470 29.54 -1.15 24.96
C SER A 470 29.02 -2.55 25.18
N ASP A 471 28.05 -2.71 26.08
CA ASP A 471 27.43 -4.00 26.34
C ASP A 471 26.25 -4.26 25.38
N ILE A 472 25.83 -3.22 24.64
CA ILE A 472 24.82 -3.30 23.57
C ILE A 472 25.52 -3.35 22.22
N ASP A 473 25.32 -4.46 21.51
CA ASP A 473 25.87 -4.69 20.18
C ASP A 473 24.78 -4.92 19.14
N GLY A 474 23.50 -4.72 19.47
CA GLY A 474 22.38 -4.82 18.54
C GLY A 474 21.12 -4.14 19.07
N CYS A 475 20.20 -3.83 18.16
CA CYS A 475 18.95 -3.19 18.51
C CYS A 475 17.83 -3.70 17.59
N VAL A 476 16.65 -3.91 18.17
CA VAL A 476 15.42 -4.31 17.47
C VAL A 476 14.33 -3.33 17.87
N VAL A 477 13.76 -2.65 16.89
CA VAL A 477 12.59 -1.78 17.10
C VAL A 477 11.36 -2.51 16.58
N VAL A 478 10.33 -2.61 17.42
CA VAL A 478 9.08 -3.29 17.07
C VAL A 478 7.92 -2.33 17.26
N ALA A 479 7.09 -2.23 16.23
CA ALA A 479 5.85 -1.48 16.26
C ALA A 479 4.85 -2.19 15.33
N HIS A 480 3.55 -1.97 15.55
CA HIS A 480 2.52 -2.57 14.71
C HIS A 480 2.51 -1.94 13.30
N HIS A 481 2.32 -0.62 13.22
CA HIS A 481 2.44 0.13 11.96
C HIS A 481 3.91 0.43 11.63
N PRO A 482 4.47 -0.08 10.52
CA PRO A 482 5.80 0.30 10.06
C PRO A 482 5.87 1.73 9.52
N PRO A 483 7.07 2.32 9.43
CA PRO A 483 7.28 3.55 8.65
C PRO A 483 6.82 3.42 7.19
N HIS A 484 6.99 2.26 6.55
CA HIS A 484 6.54 1.97 5.19
C HIS A 484 5.91 0.60 5.09
N ASP A 485 4.79 0.54 4.39
CA ASP A 485 4.12 -0.69 4.01
C ASP A 485 4.59 -1.05 2.60
N PRO A 486 5.23 -2.22 2.39
CA PRO A 486 5.75 -2.60 1.09
C PRO A 486 4.64 -2.99 0.09
N LEU A 487 3.37 -3.04 0.54
CA LEU A 487 2.23 -3.33 -0.32
C LEU A 487 1.73 -2.06 -1.02
N PRO A 488 1.27 -2.15 -2.29
CA PRO A 488 0.79 -0.99 -3.05
C PRO A 488 -0.32 -0.17 -2.36
N ALA A 489 -1.12 -0.82 -1.51
CA ALA A 489 -2.21 -0.17 -0.80
C ALA A 489 -1.74 0.83 0.27
N ASN A 490 -0.51 0.67 0.76
CA ASN A 490 0.08 1.50 1.82
C ASN A 490 -0.84 1.68 3.04
N ASN A 491 -1.68 0.68 3.34
CA ASN A 491 -2.79 0.83 4.30
C ASN A 491 -2.38 0.47 5.73
N SER A 492 -1.21 -0.14 5.91
CA SER A 492 -0.71 -0.56 7.23
C SER A 492 0.47 0.28 7.74
N GLN A 493 0.92 1.31 7.02
CA GLN A 493 2.04 2.16 7.46
C GLN A 493 1.63 3.28 8.42
N LEU A 494 2.63 3.95 9.01
CA LEU A 494 2.43 5.19 9.75
C LEU A 494 1.78 6.25 8.86
N GLY A 495 0.67 6.81 9.34
CA GLY A 495 -0.13 7.77 8.58
C GLY A 495 0.53 9.15 8.45
N ASP A 496 1.39 9.52 9.41
CA ASP A 496 2.17 10.76 9.37
C ASP A 496 3.54 10.48 8.73
N ARG A 497 3.72 10.97 7.49
CA ARG A 497 4.94 10.71 6.70
C ARG A 497 6.17 11.42 7.25
N GLN A 498 6.00 12.58 7.89
CA GLN A 498 7.11 13.28 8.54
C GLN A 498 7.56 12.54 9.80
N GLU A 499 6.62 11.95 10.53
CA GLU A 499 6.95 11.07 11.66
C GLU A 499 7.71 9.83 11.17
N ALA A 500 7.25 9.18 10.10
CA ALA A 500 7.96 8.03 9.51
C ALA A 500 9.41 8.38 9.13
N GLU A 501 9.62 9.49 8.41
CA GLU A 501 10.95 9.97 8.01
C GLU A 501 11.86 10.26 9.22
N LEU A 502 11.31 10.90 10.27
CA LEU A 502 12.06 11.21 11.48
C LEU A 502 12.55 9.95 12.20
N ILE A 503 11.67 8.93 12.30
CA ILE A 503 11.99 7.66 12.96
C ILE A 503 13.07 6.91 12.17
N GLU A 504 12.98 6.89 10.83
CA GLU A 504 14.01 6.31 9.98
C GLU A 504 15.36 7.03 10.13
N GLU A 505 15.35 8.36 10.20
CA GLU A 505 16.56 9.16 10.41
C GLU A 505 17.26 8.80 11.73
N TRP A 506 16.49 8.69 12.82
CA TRP A 506 17.02 8.33 14.14
C TRP A 506 17.62 6.92 14.15
N GLN A 507 16.93 5.96 13.53
CA GLN A 507 17.41 4.59 13.39
C GLN A 507 18.70 4.52 12.57
N LEU A 508 18.72 5.17 11.40
CA LEU A 508 19.88 5.23 10.51
C LEU A 508 21.12 5.85 11.19
N SER A 509 20.92 6.93 11.95
CA SER A 509 21.98 7.58 12.73
C SER A 509 22.58 6.66 13.79
N SER A 510 21.71 5.91 14.47
CA SER A 510 22.10 4.99 15.54
C SER A 510 22.87 3.79 14.99
N ARG A 511 22.37 3.21 13.89
CA ARG A 511 23.05 2.11 13.18
C ARG A 511 24.44 2.51 12.71
N SER A 512 24.58 3.69 12.11
CA SER A 512 25.87 4.16 11.62
C SER A 512 26.92 4.22 12.74
N SER A 513 26.49 4.57 13.96
CA SER A 513 27.37 4.58 15.15
C SER A 513 27.70 3.15 15.62
N LEU A 514 26.71 2.24 15.62
CA LEU A 514 26.91 0.83 15.94
C LEU A 514 27.93 0.16 15.00
N MET A 515 27.81 0.38 13.68
CA MET A 515 28.72 -0.19 12.70
C MET A 515 30.17 0.30 12.84
N GLU A 516 30.39 1.54 13.30
CA GLU A 516 31.74 2.05 13.58
C GLU A 516 32.39 1.36 14.79
N ARG A 517 31.59 0.85 15.73
CA ARG A 517 32.06 0.20 16.97
C ARG A 517 32.13 -1.32 16.84
N ALA A 518 31.17 -1.93 16.16
CA ALA A 518 30.99 -3.37 16.03
C ALA A 518 30.49 -3.72 14.61
N PRO A 519 31.37 -4.11 13.67
CA PRO A 519 31.02 -4.30 12.25
C PRO A 519 30.18 -5.56 11.94
N ARG A 520 29.67 -6.28 12.95
CA ARG A 520 28.76 -7.43 12.81
C ARG A 520 27.36 -7.17 13.39
N THR A 521 26.99 -5.90 13.53
CA THR A 521 25.75 -5.47 14.20
C THR A 521 24.62 -5.22 13.19
N SER A 522 23.42 -5.73 13.49
CA SER A 522 22.17 -5.41 12.79
C SER A 522 21.28 -4.51 13.63
N LEU A 523 20.72 -3.45 13.04
CA LEU A 523 19.53 -2.75 13.53
C LEU A 523 18.37 -3.22 12.66
N ALA A 524 17.43 -3.98 13.23
CA ALA A 524 16.27 -4.50 12.52
C ALA A 524 15.01 -3.79 13.02
N THR A 525 14.21 -3.28 12.08
CA THR A 525 12.85 -2.82 12.36
C THR A 525 11.90 -3.89 11.87
N LEU A 526 11.29 -4.60 12.81
CA LEU A 526 10.37 -5.68 12.49
C LEU A 526 8.95 -5.13 12.55
N ALA A 527 8.34 -5.01 11.38
CA ALA A 527 6.91 -4.93 11.20
C ALA A 527 6.52 -6.06 10.25
N LEU A 528 5.58 -6.90 10.63
CA LEU A 528 5.11 -7.99 9.77
C LEU A 528 3.95 -7.42 8.92
N PRO A 529 4.12 -7.22 7.60
CA PRO A 529 2.99 -6.92 6.74
C PRO A 529 2.23 -8.24 6.53
N THR A 530 1.25 -8.49 7.40
CA THR A 530 0.21 -9.52 7.29
C THR A 530 0.64 -11.01 7.33
N ARG A 531 -0.03 -11.76 8.22
CA ARG A 531 -0.30 -13.22 8.26
C ARG A 531 0.83 -14.26 8.11
N ASP A 532 2.08 -13.87 7.93
CA ASP A 532 3.19 -14.82 7.96
C ASP A 532 3.92 -14.80 9.31
N THR A 533 3.98 -15.96 9.95
CA THR A 533 4.90 -16.21 11.07
C THR A 533 6.33 -16.28 10.55
N SER A 534 7.21 -15.44 11.08
CA SER A 534 8.65 -15.55 10.88
C SER A 534 9.35 -15.96 12.18
N MET A 535 10.30 -16.90 12.08
CA MET A 535 11.28 -17.10 13.13
C MET A 535 12.46 -16.18 12.83
N ALA A 536 12.76 -15.27 13.76
CA ALA A 536 13.95 -14.44 13.71
C ALA A 536 15.04 -15.05 14.59
N SER A 537 16.27 -14.96 14.15
CA SER A 537 17.43 -15.50 14.84
C SER A 537 18.61 -14.58 14.63
N ARG A 538 19.39 -14.36 15.68
CA ARG A 538 20.58 -13.52 15.63
C ARG A 538 21.82 -14.40 15.84
N THR A 539 22.73 -14.39 14.86
CA THR A 539 24.05 -15.07 14.89
C THR A 539 25.14 -14.16 15.40
#